data_AF-A0A5P2B795-F1
#
_entry.id   AF-A0A5P2B795-F1
#
_cell.length_a   1.000
_cell.length_b   1.000
_cell.length_c   1.000
_cell.angle_alpha   90.00
_cell.angle_beta   90.00
_cell.angle_gamma   90.00
#
_symmetry.space_group_name_H-M   'P 1'
#
loop_
_entity.id
_entity.type
_entity.pdbx_description
1 polymer ?
#
loop_
_entity_poly.entity_id
_entity_poly.type
_entity_poly.pdbx_seq_one_letter_code
_entity_poly.pdbx_strand_id
1 'polypeptide(L)'
;MSTDWQPTPADIDATRQARKSGDFKAALRQQIADGRNRLQPGGSSWPVSGKRKDLYGISCPRCTAGPDQKCHLRTRDKALPKPHQQRIAAWAQLVACCPECDVAPGTPCRLDGFALPADTVHARRYQEAEEVAA
;
A
#
# COMPACT_ATOMS: atom_id res chain seq x y z
N MET A 1 -9.57 -22.71 -13.53
CA MET A 1 -8.64 -23.47 -14.39
C MET A 1 -7.69 -22.45 -15.01
N SER A 2 -6.58 -22.15 -14.32
CA SER A 2 -5.57 -21.19 -14.81
C SER A 2 -4.72 -21.89 -15.87
N THR A 3 -4.57 -21.26 -17.03
CA THR A 3 -3.60 -21.68 -18.05
C THR A 3 -2.28 -21.00 -17.74
N ASP A 4 -1.33 -21.76 -17.20
CA ASP A 4 0.07 -21.36 -17.15
C ASP A 4 0.57 -21.13 -18.59
N TRP A 5 0.83 -19.86 -18.91
CA TRP A 5 1.37 -19.50 -20.21
C TRP A 5 2.86 -19.86 -20.26
N GLN A 6 3.24 -20.72 -21.21
CA GLN A 6 4.64 -21.03 -21.51
C GLN A 6 5.03 -20.40 -22.86
N PRO A 7 6.17 -19.69 -22.95
CA PRO A 7 6.64 -19.13 -24.21
C PRO A 7 6.96 -20.25 -25.21
N THR A 8 6.68 -20.02 -26.49
CA THR A 8 6.99 -21.01 -27.53
C THR A 8 8.48 -20.98 -27.86
N PRO A 9 9.05 -22.08 -28.40
CA PRO A 9 10.45 -22.10 -28.85
C PRO A 9 10.80 -20.96 -29.83
N ALA A 10 9.84 -20.52 -30.66
CA ALA A 10 10.03 -19.41 -31.58
C ALA A 10 10.23 -18.06 -30.86
N ASP A 11 9.56 -17.84 -29.73
CA ASP A 11 9.72 -16.63 -28.91
C ASP A 11 11.12 -16.55 -28.27
N ILE A 12 11.65 -17.71 -27.88
CA ILE A 12 12.98 -17.83 -27.27
C ILE A 12 14.08 -17.53 -28.30
N ASP A 13 13.97 -18.09 -29.51
CA ASP A 13 14.98 -17.88 -30.57
C ASP A 13 14.98 -16.44 -31.10
N ALA A 14 13.81 -15.80 -31.24
CA ALA A 14 13.72 -14.39 -31.62
C ALA A 14 14.43 -13.48 -30.60
N THR A 15 14.29 -13.77 -29.30
CA THR A 15 14.95 -13.03 -28.23
C THR A 15 16.48 -13.23 -28.26
N ARG A 16 16.94 -14.43 -28.64
CA ARG A 16 18.37 -14.74 -28.76
C ARG A 16 19.02 -14.04 -29.96
N GLN A 17 18.34 -13.98 -31.11
CA GLN A 17 18.83 -13.27 -32.29
C GLN A 17 18.93 -11.76 -32.06
N ALA A 18 17.97 -11.15 -31.37
CA ALA A 18 17.98 -9.71 -31.06
C ALA A 18 19.15 -9.28 -30.13
N ARG A 19 19.64 -10.17 -29.26
CA ARG A 19 20.84 -9.89 -28.44
C ARG A 19 22.14 -9.92 -29.24
N LYS A 20 22.19 -10.68 -30.34
CA LYS A 20 23.41 -10.90 -31.12
C LYS A 20 23.72 -9.76 -32.11
N SER A 21 22.71 -8.97 -32.48
CA SER A 21 22.86 -7.85 -33.42
C SER A 21 23.23 -6.50 -32.78
N GLY A 22 23.24 -6.39 -31.44
CA GLY A 22 23.53 -5.12 -30.76
C GLY A 22 22.39 -4.10 -30.77
N ASP A 23 21.29 -4.38 -31.49
CA ASP A 23 20.11 -3.51 -31.65
C ASP A 23 19.06 -3.68 -30.54
N PHE A 24 19.47 -4.07 -29.32
CA PHE A 24 18.55 -4.32 -28.20
C PHE A 24 17.70 -3.09 -27.87
N LYS A 25 18.28 -1.89 -27.96
CA LYS A 25 17.56 -0.62 -27.72
C LYS A 25 16.50 -0.33 -28.77
N ALA A 26 16.74 -0.70 -30.04
CA ALA A 26 15.78 -0.51 -31.12
C ALA A 26 14.62 -1.52 -31.00
N ALA A 27 14.93 -2.78 -30.72
CA ALA A 27 13.93 -3.82 -30.47
C ALA A 27 13.04 -3.50 -29.24
N LEU A 28 13.63 -3.00 -28.15
CA LEU A 28 12.89 -2.59 -26.96
C LEU A 28 11.99 -1.38 -27.21
N ARG A 29 12.46 -0.39 -27.99
CA ARG A 29 11.63 0.76 -28.40
C ARG A 29 10.45 0.33 -29.27
N GLN A 30 10.68 -0.59 -30.21
CA GLN A 30 9.62 -1.11 -31.07
C GLN A 30 8.58 -1.92 -30.26
N GLN A 31 9.00 -2.73 -29.29
CA GLN A 31 8.08 -3.45 -28.39
C GLN A 31 7.21 -2.52 -27.53
N ILE A 32 7.78 -1.42 -27.03
CA ILE A 32 7.03 -0.40 -26.29
C ILE A 32 6.04 0.32 -27.22
N ALA A 33 6.45 0.65 -28.44
CA ALA A 33 5.62 1.34 -29.43
C ALA A 33 4.48 0.46 -29.98
N ASP A 34 4.72 -0.83 -30.18
CA ASP A 34 3.75 -1.77 -30.75
C ASP A 34 2.66 -2.18 -29.74
N GLY A 35 2.72 -1.75 -28.47
CA GLY A 35 1.69 -2.03 -27.48
C GLY A 35 1.44 -3.52 -27.23
N ARG A 36 2.35 -4.41 -27.67
CA ARG A 36 2.27 -5.87 -27.44
C ARG A 36 2.69 -6.26 -26.03
N ASN A 37 2.47 -5.38 -25.06
CA ASN A 37 2.32 -5.78 -23.68
C ASN A 37 0.93 -6.42 -23.50
N ARG A 38 0.70 -7.54 -24.18
CA ARG A 38 -0.42 -8.43 -23.94
C ARG A 38 -0.09 -9.29 -22.71
N LEU A 39 0.20 -8.63 -21.58
CA LEU A 39 0.24 -9.26 -20.27
C LEU A 39 -1.20 -9.34 -19.73
N GLN A 40 -1.74 -10.55 -19.81
CA GLN A 40 -2.60 -11.20 -18.82
C GLN A 40 -4.06 -10.71 -18.61
N PRO A 41 -5.08 -11.47 -19.09
CA PRO A 41 -6.39 -11.56 -18.44
C PRO A 41 -6.23 -12.36 -17.15
N GLY A 42 -5.68 -11.71 -16.15
CA GLY A 42 -5.46 -12.26 -14.82
C GLY A 42 -5.09 -11.17 -13.82
N GLY A 43 -5.37 -9.91 -14.18
CA GLY A 43 -5.39 -8.81 -13.23
C GLY A 43 -6.34 -9.22 -12.13
N SER A 44 -5.78 -9.68 -11.01
CA SER A 44 -6.35 -9.36 -9.72
C SER A 44 -6.57 -7.87 -9.77
N SER A 45 -7.81 -7.51 -10.09
CA SER A 45 -8.36 -6.20 -9.93
C SER A 45 -8.35 -5.94 -8.43
N TRP A 46 -7.18 -5.71 -7.87
CA TRP A 46 -7.08 -4.95 -6.65
C TRP A 46 -7.64 -3.59 -7.06
N PRO A 47 -8.78 -3.17 -6.50
CA PRO A 47 -9.31 -1.86 -6.83
C PRO A 47 -8.28 -0.83 -6.36
N VAL A 48 -7.54 -0.25 -7.31
CA VAL A 48 -6.82 1.03 -7.14
C VAL A 48 -7.78 2.20 -6.85
N SER A 49 -9.05 1.91 -6.55
CA SER A 49 -10.09 2.84 -6.09
C SER A 49 -10.73 2.42 -4.76
N GLY A 50 -10.04 1.65 -3.92
CA GLY A 50 -10.31 1.67 -2.49
C GLY A 50 -9.71 2.94 -1.91
N LYS A 51 -10.52 3.98 -1.68
CA LYS A 51 -10.08 5.18 -0.93
C LYS A 51 -9.31 4.69 0.30
N ARG A 52 -7.99 4.94 0.37
CA ARG A 52 -7.29 4.82 1.65
C ARG A 52 -8.14 5.64 2.61
N LYS A 53 -8.69 5.01 3.65
CA LYS A 53 -9.44 5.77 4.66
C LYS A 53 -8.46 6.79 5.16
N ASP A 54 -8.66 8.05 4.80
CA ASP A 54 -7.78 9.13 5.22
C ASP A 54 -7.65 9.07 6.75
N LEU A 55 -6.55 9.59 7.29
CA LEU A 55 -6.39 9.62 8.75
C LEU A 55 -7.58 10.32 9.46
N TYR A 56 -8.29 11.15 8.70
CA TYR A 56 -9.49 11.83 9.11
C TYR A 56 -10.76 10.98 9.10
N GLY A 57 -10.78 9.80 8.49
CA GLY A 57 -11.95 8.91 8.46
C GLY A 57 -12.35 8.29 9.82
N ILE A 58 -11.57 8.53 10.88
CA ILE A 58 -11.88 8.10 12.26
C ILE A 58 -11.95 9.29 13.21
N SER A 59 -12.72 9.16 14.29
CA SER A 59 -12.78 10.19 15.34
C SER A 59 -11.52 10.20 16.20
N CYS A 60 -11.05 11.39 16.58
CA CYS A 60 -9.89 11.53 17.47
C CYS A 60 -10.28 11.22 18.93
N PRO A 61 -9.67 10.24 19.61
CA PRO A 61 -10.00 9.91 21.00
C PRO A 61 -9.59 11.01 22.01
N ARG A 62 -8.74 11.97 21.60
CA ARG A 62 -8.23 13.03 22.48
C ARG A 62 -9.08 14.29 22.53
N CYS A 63 -9.41 14.80 21.34
CA CYS A 63 -10.17 16.04 21.17
C CYS A 63 -11.58 15.80 20.63
N THR A 64 -11.97 14.53 20.48
CA THR A 64 -13.29 14.11 19.97
C THR A 64 -13.66 14.70 18.61
N ALA A 65 -12.67 15.16 17.83
CA ALA A 65 -12.90 15.64 16.47
C ALA A 65 -13.48 14.49 15.63
N GLY A 66 -14.60 14.76 14.96
CA GLY A 66 -15.30 13.78 14.15
C GLY A 66 -14.51 13.31 12.93
N PRO A 67 -15.09 12.37 12.16
CA PRO A 67 -14.56 12.03 10.84
C PRO A 67 -14.48 13.29 9.98
N ASP A 68 -13.46 13.40 9.14
CA ASP A 68 -13.18 14.52 8.23
C ASP A 68 -12.90 15.88 8.91
N GLN A 69 -12.91 15.92 10.25
CA GLN A 69 -12.60 17.12 11.03
C GLN A 69 -11.12 17.16 11.42
N LYS A 70 -10.50 18.34 11.30
CA LYS A 70 -9.13 18.55 11.82
C LYS A 70 -9.12 18.48 13.35
N CYS A 71 -8.03 17.97 13.90
CA CYS A 71 -7.81 18.06 15.34
C CYS A 71 -7.70 19.53 15.74
N HIS A 72 -8.29 19.90 16.87
CA HIS A 72 -8.25 21.25 17.40
C HIS A 72 -7.77 21.25 18.86
N LEU A 73 -7.20 22.36 19.29
CA LEU A 73 -6.83 22.60 20.67
C LEU A 73 -8.10 22.90 21.49
N ARG A 74 -8.48 22.00 22.40
CA ARG A 74 -9.69 22.14 23.24
C ARG A 74 -9.75 23.44 24.04
N THR A 75 -8.60 24.07 24.33
CA THR A 75 -8.53 25.31 25.12
C THR A 75 -8.71 26.59 24.32
N ARG A 76 -8.45 26.58 23.00
CA ARG A 76 -8.47 27.78 22.15
C ARG A 76 -9.23 27.60 20.83
N ASP A 77 -9.84 26.43 20.68
CA ASP A 77 -10.52 25.95 19.47
C ASP A 77 -9.75 26.16 18.16
N LYS A 78 -8.42 26.19 18.25
CA LYS A 78 -7.55 26.41 17.10
C LYS A 78 -7.24 25.07 16.44
N ALA A 79 -7.44 24.99 15.13
CA ALA A 79 -7.04 23.83 14.33
C ALA A 79 -5.52 23.59 14.44
N LEU A 80 -5.15 22.34 14.70
CA LEU A 80 -3.77 21.90 14.73
C LEU A 80 -3.28 21.62 13.30
N PRO A 81 -2.01 21.93 12.99
CA PRO A 81 -1.42 21.61 11.69
C PRO A 81 -1.21 20.10 11.50
N LYS A 82 -1.02 19.37 12.61
CA LYS A 82 -0.87 17.90 12.63
C LYS A 82 -1.95 17.26 13.51
N PRO A 83 -2.46 16.07 13.15
CA PRO A 83 -3.39 15.34 14.01
C PRO A 83 -2.71 14.93 15.33
N HIS A 84 -3.51 14.69 16.38
CA HIS A 84 -2.98 14.15 17.63
C HIS A 84 -2.38 12.75 17.42
N GLN A 85 -1.27 12.44 18.08
CA GLN A 85 -0.63 11.11 18.02
C GLN A 85 -1.61 9.98 18.34
N GLN A 86 -2.56 10.21 19.25
CA GLN A 86 -3.58 9.22 19.60
C GLN A 86 -4.57 8.93 18.45
N ARG A 87 -4.81 9.88 17.53
CA ARG A 87 -5.60 9.61 16.31
C ARG A 87 -4.79 8.76 15.34
N ILE A 88 -3.52 9.08 15.14
CA ILE A 88 -2.60 8.29 14.31
C ILE A 88 -2.56 6.85 14.83
N ALA A 89 -2.44 6.68 16.15
CA ALA A 89 -2.43 5.37 16.78
C ALA A 89 -3.72 4.57 16.56
N ALA A 90 -4.87 5.19 16.79
CA ALA A 90 -6.16 4.56 16.55
C ALA A 90 -6.33 4.17 15.07
N TRP A 91 -5.85 5.01 14.14
CA TRP A 91 -5.89 4.71 12.71
C TRP A 91 -4.94 3.57 12.35
N ALA A 92 -3.72 3.56 12.90
CA ALA A 92 -2.74 2.51 12.67
C ALA A 92 -3.30 1.13 13.05
N GLN A 93 -3.99 1.04 14.19
CA GLN A 93 -4.63 -0.19 14.64
C GLN A 93 -5.79 -0.63 13.72
N LEU A 94 -6.64 0.32 13.32
CA LEU A 94 -7.88 0.01 12.58
C LEU A 94 -7.69 -0.19 11.08
N VAL A 95 -6.71 0.49 10.47
CA VAL A 95 -6.61 0.64 9.01
C VAL A 95 -5.26 0.23 8.45
N ALA A 96 -4.15 0.47 9.17
CA ALA A 96 -2.82 0.15 8.64
C ALA A 96 -2.54 -1.36 8.70
N CYS A 97 -1.90 -1.90 7.66
CA CYS A 97 -1.24 -3.20 7.70
C CYS A 97 0.12 -3.06 8.39
N CYS A 98 0.55 -4.06 9.15
CA CYS A 98 1.91 -4.04 9.72
C CYS A 98 2.88 -4.79 8.79
N PRO A 99 3.85 -4.13 8.15
CA PRO A 99 4.78 -4.81 7.24
C PRO A 99 5.82 -5.69 7.96
N GLU A 100 5.98 -5.57 9.28
CA GLU A 100 6.89 -6.45 10.04
C GLU A 100 6.32 -7.84 10.29
N CYS A 101 5.02 -7.95 10.53
CA CYS A 101 4.36 -9.24 10.82
C CYS A 101 3.26 -9.60 9.82
N ASP A 102 3.10 -8.81 8.76
CA ASP A 102 2.14 -8.95 7.66
C ASP A 102 0.69 -9.20 8.11
N VAL A 103 0.32 -8.61 9.26
CA VAL A 103 -1.04 -8.75 9.80
C VAL A 103 -1.99 -7.73 9.18
N ALA A 104 -3.21 -8.20 8.94
CA ALA A 104 -4.30 -7.39 8.41
C ALA A 104 -4.73 -6.26 9.38
N PRO A 105 -5.37 -5.19 8.87
CA PRO A 105 -5.94 -4.13 9.68
C PRO A 105 -6.91 -4.67 10.75
N GLY A 106 -6.93 -4.06 11.94
CA GLY A 106 -7.74 -4.52 13.07
C GLY A 106 -7.23 -5.78 13.78
N THR A 107 -6.23 -6.47 13.21
CA THR A 107 -5.58 -7.62 13.88
C THR A 107 -4.42 -7.13 14.74
N PRO A 108 -4.27 -7.61 16.00
CA PRO A 108 -3.12 -7.26 16.83
C PRO A 108 -1.82 -7.74 16.18
N CYS A 109 -0.75 -6.95 16.34
CA CYS A 109 0.57 -7.34 15.88
C CYS A 109 1.03 -8.61 16.60
N ARG A 110 1.90 -9.41 15.96
CA ARG A 110 2.49 -10.60 16.57
C ARG A 110 4.00 -10.45 16.72
N LEU A 111 4.53 -10.82 17.87
CA LEU A 111 5.95 -10.90 18.16
C LEU A 111 6.28 -12.32 18.60
N ASP A 112 7.25 -12.97 17.94
CA ASP A 112 7.66 -14.36 18.20
C ASP A 112 6.50 -15.37 18.24
N GLY A 113 5.49 -15.15 17.39
CA GLY A 113 4.30 -16.00 17.31
C GLY A 113 3.19 -15.67 18.33
N PHE A 114 3.42 -14.76 19.26
CA PHE A 114 2.43 -14.32 20.25
C PHE A 114 1.77 -13.00 19.84
N ALA A 115 0.46 -12.89 20.05
CA ALA A 115 -0.24 -11.62 19.86
C ALA A 115 0.21 -10.62 20.92
N LEU A 116 0.63 -9.44 20.47
CA LEU A 116 0.87 -8.30 21.34
C LEU A 116 -0.45 -7.77 21.92
N PRO A 117 -0.40 -7.07 23.07
CA PRO A 117 -1.55 -6.35 23.60
C PRO A 117 -2.21 -5.46 22.54
N ALA A 118 -3.54 -5.28 22.60
CA ALA A 118 -4.30 -4.57 21.56
C ALA A 118 -3.90 -3.10 21.39
N ASP A 119 -3.31 -2.49 22.42
CA ASP A 119 -2.77 -1.13 22.41
C ASP A 119 -1.33 -1.06 21.88
N THR A 120 -0.67 -2.21 21.75
CA THR A 120 0.73 -2.34 21.36
C THR A 120 0.82 -2.82 19.92
N VAL A 121 1.27 -1.95 19.03
CA VAL A 121 1.60 -2.30 17.64
C VAL A 121 3.06 -2.00 17.36
N HIS A 122 3.66 -2.71 16.41
CA HIS A 122 5.04 -2.47 16.01
C HIS A 122 5.24 -1.04 15.51
N ALA A 123 6.44 -0.49 15.76
CA ALA A 123 6.81 0.86 15.36
C ALA A 123 6.59 1.09 13.85
N ARG A 124 6.85 0.08 13.02
CA ARG A 124 6.65 0.21 11.58
C ARG A 124 5.20 0.42 11.16
N ARG A 125 4.22 -0.14 11.90
CA ARG A 125 2.79 0.12 11.65
C ARG A 125 2.42 1.58 11.97
N TYR A 126 3.06 2.18 12.98
CA TYR A 126 2.89 3.60 13.28
C TYR A 126 3.50 4.49 12.20
N GLN A 127 4.67 4.13 11.67
CA GLN A 127 5.33 4.90 10.61
C GLN A 127 4.46 5.00 9.35
N GLU A 128 3.85 3.91 8.92
CA GLU A 128 2.88 3.93 7.81
C GLU A 128 1.71 4.88 8.07
N ALA A 129 1.23 4.93 9.31
CA ALA A 129 0.16 5.84 9.69
C ALA A 129 0.62 7.31 9.73
N GLU A 130 1.86 7.58 10.14
CA GLU A 130 2.45 8.91 10.12
C GLU A 130 2.72 9.40 8.69
N GLU A 131 3.16 8.53 7.79
CA GLU A 131 3.36 8.83 6.37
C GLU A 131 2.05 9.22 5.67
N VAL A 132 0.93 8.59 6.05
CA VAL A 132 -0.41 8.96 5.56
C VAL A 132 -0.93 10.26 6.20
N ALA A 133 -0.39 10.64 7.37
CA ALA A 133 -0.79 11.85 8.09
C ALA A 133 -0.02 13.12 7.67
N ALA A 134 1.11 12.97 6.98
CA ALA A 134 2.01 14.06 6.58
C ALA A 134 1.51 14.81 5.33
#